data_AF-A0A7I0EJI3-F1
#
_entry.id   AF-A0A7I0EJI3-F1
#
_cell.length_a   1.000
_cell.length_b   1.000
_cell.length_c   1.000
_cell.angle_alpha   90.00
_cell.angle_beta   90.00
_cell.angle_gamma   90.00
#
_symmetry.space_group_name_H-M   'P 1'
#
loop_
_entity.id
_entity.type
_entity.pdbx_description
1 polymer ?
#
loop_
_entity_poly.entity_id
_entity_poly.type
_entity_poly.pdbx_seq_one_letter_code
_entity_poly.pdbx_strand_id
1 'polypeptide(L)' 'DGGAPQTLDQIAVVQGVTRERVRQIEKRALALLKVPCLEQYLRD' A
#
# COMPACT_ATOMS: atom_id res chain seq x y z
N ASP A 1 4.80 -10.32 -10.81
CA ASP A 1 5.51 -9.53 -11.84
C ASP A 1 5.29 -8.04 -11.63
N GLY A 2 5.72 -7.49 -10.49
CA GLY A 2 5.47 -6.10 -10.10
C GLY A 2 5.75 -5.12 -11.23
N GLY A 3 4.68 -4.51 -11.76
CA GLY A 3 4.76 -3.58 -12.88
C GLY A 3 5.54 -2.32 -12.51
N ALA A 4 5.61 -1.39 -13.46
CA ALA A 4 6.24 -0.09 -13.22
C ALA A 4 5.59 0.60 -12.00
N PRO A 5 6.40 1.22 -11.12
CA PRO A 5 5.88 1.90 -9.95
C PRO A 5 4.94 3.04 -10.38
N GLN A 6 3.83 3.18 -9.66
CA GLN A 6 2.85 4.23 -9.89
C GLN A 6 2.83 5.21 -8.72
N THR A 7 2.55 6.48 -9.00
CA THR A 7 2.36 7.48 -7.94
C THR A 7 0.98 7.35 -7.31
N LEU A 8 0.81 7.86 -6.08
CA LEU A 8 -0.49 7.90 -5.41
C LEU A 8 -1.57 8.60 -6.25
N ASP A 9 -1.19 9.63 -7.00
CA ASP A 9 -2.08 10.37 -7.91
C ASP A 9 -2.52 9.52 -9.11
N GLN A 10 -1.60 8.77 -9.72
CA GLN A 10 -1.91 7.86 -10.83
C GLN A 10 -2.88 6.77 -10.37
N ILE A 11 -2.65 6.19 -9.19
CA ILE A 11 -3.51 5.16 -8.62
C ILE A 11 -4.90 5.75 -8.30
N ALA A 12 -4.95 6.95 -7.74
CA ALA A 12 -6.20 7.64 -7.42
C ALA A 12 -7.09 7.85 -8.66
N VAL A 13 -6.50 8.28 -9.78
CA VAL A 13 -7.21 8.44 -11.05
C VAL A 13 -7.73 7.09 -11.57
N VAL A 14 -6.89 6.06 -11.62
CA VAL A 14 -7.26 4.72 -12.12
C VAL A 14 -8.38 4.09 -11.28
N GLN A 15 -8.34 4.30 -9.97
CA GLN A 15 -9.29 3.69 -9.02
C GLN A 15 -10.53 4.56 -8.76
N GLY A 16 -10.61 5.78 -9.33
CA GLY A 16 -11.73 6.69 -9.11
C GLY A 16 -11.88 7.16 -7.65
N VAL A 17 -10.77 7.29 -6.92
CA VAL A 17 -10.74 7.72 -5.52
C VAL A 17 -9.86 8.96 -5.34
N THR A 18 -9.88 9.55 -4.16
CA THR A 18 -8.98 10.68 -3.85
C THR A 18 -7.55 10.18 -3.58
N ARG A 19 -6.57 11.02 -3.91
CA ARG A 19 -5.15 10.79 -3.57
C ARG A 19 -4.94 10.48 -2.09
N GLU A 20 -5.63 11.22 -1.22
CA GLU A 20 -5.54 11.02 0.23
C GLU A 20 -6.12 9.67 0.67
N ARG A 21 -7.16 9.16 -0.02
CA ARG A 21 -7.67 7.83 0.25
C ARG A 21 -6.63 6.75 -0.04
N VAL A 22 -5.90 6.87 -1.15
CA VAL A 22 -4.77 5.96 -1.48
C VAL A 22 -3.69 6.02 -0.39
N ARG A 23 -3.29 7.23 0.02
CA ARG A 23 -2.31 7.44 1.09
C ARG A 23 -2.72 6.81 2.43
N GLN A 24 -4.00 6.91 2.80
CA GLN A 24 -4.53 6.29 4.01
C GLN A 24 -4.49 4.76 3.94
N ILE A 25 -4.83 4.18 2.79
CA ILE A 25 -4.78 2.73 2.57
C ILE A 25 -3.33 2.25 2.66
N GLU A 26 -2.39 2.92 2.00
CA GLU A 26 -0.95 2.62 2.07
C GLU A 26 -0.45 2.66 3.52
N LYS A 27 -0.76 3.72 4.27
CA LYS A 27 -0.37 3.84 5.68
C LYS A 27 -0.92 2.68 6.53
N ARG A 28 -2.18 2.27 6.30
CA ARG A 28 -2.80 1.13 7.01
C ARG A 28 -2.15 -0.19 6.62
N ALA A 29 -1.88 -0.41 5.33
CA ALA A 29 -1.22 -1.61 4.83
C ALA A 29 0.19 -1.75 5.42
N LEU A 30 1.00 -0.67 5.38
CA LEU A 30 2.33 -0.66 6.00
C LEU A 30 2.29 -0.92 7.51
N ALA A 31 1.23 -0.49 8.21
CA ALA A 31 1.06 -0.81 9.63
C ALA A 31 0.74 -2.30 9.84
N LEU A 32 -0.09 -2.90 8.98
CA LEU A 32 -0.41 -4.33 9.04
C LEU A 32 0.81 -5.21 8.75
N LEU A 33 1.69 -4.80 7.84
CA LEU A 33 2.94 -5.53 7.55
C LEU A 33 3.92 -5.56 8.73
N LYS A 34 3.75 -4.68 9.72
CA LYS A 34 4.60 -4.57 10.92
C LYS A 34 4.03 -5.29 12.14
N VAL A 35 2.95 -6.06 12.00
CA VAL A 35 2.44 -6.87 13.12
C VAL A 35 3.35 -8.08 13.33
N PRO A 36 3.66 -8.49 14.58
CA PRO A 36 4.73 -9.46 14.85
C PRO A 36 4.60 -10.78 14.08
N CYS A 37 3.38 -11.31 13.97
CA CYS A 37 3.11 -12.56 13.25
C CYS A 37 3.43 -12.44 11.75
N LEU A 38 3.01 -11.33 11.11
CA LEU A 38 3.25 -11.12 9.69
C LEU A 38 4.70 -10.67 9.41
N GLU A 39 5.29 -9.88 10.30
CA GLU A 39 6.68 -9.45 10.21
C GLU A 39 7.65 -10.64 10.31
N GLN A 40 7.38 -11.61 11.20
CA GLN A 40 8.16 -12.85 11.30
C GLN A 40 8.05 -13.67 10.00
N TYR A 41 6.82 -13.92 9.54
CA TYR A 41 6.57 -14.67 8.30
C TYR A 41 7.23 -14.05 7.05
N LEU A 42 7.29 -12.72 6.96
CA LEU A 42 7.90 -12.04 5.82
C LEU A 42 9.42 -11.96 5.88
N ARG A 43 10.03 -12.20 7.05
CA ARG A 43 11.48 -12.23 7.23
C ARG A 43 12.07 -13.63 7.03
N ASP A 44 11.29 -14.64 7.36
CA ASP A 44 11.59 -16.05 7.09
C ASP A 44 11.45 -16.37 5.58
#